data_AF-A0A6P0Z923-F1
#
_entry.id   AF-A0A6P0Z923-F1
#
_cell.length_a   1.000
_cell.length_b   1.000
_cell.length_c   1.000
_cell.angle_alpha   90.00
_cell.angle_beta   90.00
_cell.angle_gamma   90.00
#
_symmetry.space_group_name_H-M   'P 1'
#
loop_
_entity.id
_entity.type
_entity.pdbx_description
1 polymer ?
#
loop_
_entity_poly.entity_id
_entity_poly.type
_entity_poly.pdbx_seq_one_letter_code
_entity_poly.pdbx_strand_id
1 'polypeptide(L)'
;MRILFLDQSSQLGGAELCLADIATHFQSLESGSTPQNAVTQTSDQSLVAVFTEGDFPEYLRQRQILVKILADQSLQVQKNSGIGAGLRSLNRLIPMILSVTQLAKDYDLIYANTQKALVVGAIASLLSQRPLVYHLHDIVSSEHFSAINRRIIVTLANQAALIIANSMASRDAFIAAGGKGDRTHIVYNGFHPEVYSKSLSNTHLIDQQVRQHFHCDNAFIIGHFSRLSP
;
A
#
# COMPACT_ATOMS: atom_id res chain seq x y z
N MET A 1 15.38 11.22 -5.14
CA MET A 1 15.17 9.77 -5.39
C MET A 1 13.70 9.61 -5.70
N ARG A 2 13.37 9.14 -6.91
CA ARG A 2 12.00 8.97 -7.39
C ARG A 2 11.52 7.57 -7.10
N ILE A 3 10.37 7.44 -6.45
CA ILE A 3 9.84 6.16 -6.01
C ILE A 3 8.57 5.81 -6.77
N LEU A 4 8.52 4.58 -7.29
CA LEU A 4 7.29 3.97 -7.80
C LEU A 4 6.65 3.14 -6.68
N PHE A 5 5.65 3.70 -6.02
CA PHE A 5 4.84 2.99 -5.05
C PHE A 5 3.79 2.13 -5.76
N LEU A 6 3.62 0.89 -5.30
CA LEU A 6 2.65 -0.06 -5.83
C LEU A 6 1.68 -0.48 -4.74
N ASP A 7 0.39 -0.35 -5.03
CA ASP A 7 -0.68 -0.83 -4.16
C ASP A 7 -1.79 -1.54 -4.96
N GLN A 8 -2.37 -2.58 -4.38
CA GLN A 8 -3.41 -3.37 -5.01
C GLN A 8 -4.82 -2.81 -4.77
N SER A 9 -5.02 -2.03 -3.70
CA SER A 9 -6.33 -1.81 -3.11
C SER A 9 -7.08 -0.66 -3.76
N SER A 10 -8.37 -0.87 -3.99
CA SER A 10 -9.34 0.20 -4.27
C SER A 10 -9.82 0.90 -2.99
N GLN A 11 -9.74 0.24 -1.84
CA GLN A 11 -10.31 0.70 -0.58
C GLN A 11 -9.26 1.28 0.37
N LEU A 12 -9.69 2.22 1.20
CA LEU A 12 -8.88 2.76 2.30
C LEU A 12 -8.82 1.75 3.45
N GLY A 13 -7.66 1.12 3.62
CA GLY A 13 -7.29 0.34 4.80
C GLY A 13 -6.10 0.93 5.54
N GLY A 14 -5.65 0.23 6.58
CA GLY A 14 -4.52 0.69 7.40
C GLY A 14 -3.20 0.77 6.61
N ALA A 15 -2.97 -0.16 5.68
CA ALA A 15 -1.78 -0.16 4.84
C ALA A 15 -1.80 1.02 3.85
N GLU A 16 -2.96 1.32 3.29
CA GLU A 16 -3.16 2.40 2.32
C GLU A 16 -3.06 3.78 2.97
N LEU A 17 -3.61 3.96 4.18
CA LEU A 17 -3.45 5.18 4.96
C LEU A 17 -1.98 5.43 5.30
N CYS A 18 -1.27 4.40 5.76
CA CYS A 18 0.16 4.48 6.04
C CYS A 18 0.97 4.83 4.78
N LEU A 19 0.65 4.24 3.63
CA LEU A 19 1.29 4.56 2.36
C LEU A 19 1.07 6.02 1.94
N ALA A 20 -0.12 6.56 2.15
CA ALA A 20 -0.41 7.95 1.83
C ALA A 20 0.48 8.93 2.62
N ASP A 21 0.72 8.66 3.91
CA ASP A 21 1.61 9.48 4.74
C ASP A 21 3.06 9.43 4.23
N ILE A 22 3.54 8.23 3.88
CA ILE A 22 4.89 8.02 3.31
C ILE A 22 5.03 8.76 1.98
N ALA A 23 4.07 8.58 1.06
CA ALA A 23 4.10 9.21 -0.26
C ALA A 23 4.02 10.75 -0.17
N THR A 24 3.22 11.29 0.75
CA THR A 24 3.14 12.73 1.03
C THR A 24 4.50 13.29 1.45
N HIS A 25 5.22 12.57 2.30
CA HIS A 25 6.55 13.01 2.73
C HIS A 25 7.52 13.13 1.56
N PHE A 26 7.61 12.11 0.68
CA PHE A 26 8.48 12.16 -0.49
C PHE A 26 8.11 13.27 -1.47
N GLN A 27 6.81 13.50 -1.70
CA GLN A 27 6.35 14.63 -2.49
C GLN A 27 6.82 15.98 -1.91
N SER A 28 6.74 16.15 -0.58
CA SER A 28 7.15 17.40 0.07
C SER A 28 8.65 17.70 -0.09
N LEU A 29 9.49 16.66 -0.05
CA LEU A 29 10.93 16.76 -0.28
C LEU A 29 11.25 17.15 -1.73
N GLU A 30 10.50 16.61 -2.69
CA GLU A 30 10.63 16.93 -4.12
C GLU A 30 10.21 18.38 -4.41
N SER A 31 9.21 18.88 -3.68
CA SER A 31 8.65 20.23 -3.88
C SER A 31 9.48 21.35 -3.25
N GLY A 32 10.33 21.05 -2.26
CA GLY A 32 11.20 22.01 -1.58
C GLY A 32 12.42 22.48 -2.39
N SER A 33 12.61 21.97 -3.62
CA SER A 33 13.85 22.16 -4.40
C SER A 33 13.70 23.01 -5.66
N THR A 34 12.50 23.51 -6.00
CA THR A 34 12.25 24.17 -7.29
C THR A 34 11.64 25.57 -7.12
N PRO A 35 12.23 26.63 -7.73
CA PRO A 35 11.64 27.97 -7.73
C PRO A 35 10.28 27.98 -8.43
N GLN A 36 9.39 28.83 -7.92
CA GLN A 36 7.95 28.92 -8.19
C GLN A 36 7.50 29.18 -9.65
N ASN A 37 8.41 29.13 -10.63
CA ASN A 37 8.15 29.46 -12.04
C ASN A 37 8.62 28.41 -13.06
N ALA A 38 9.07 27.23 -12.64
CA ALA A 38 9.30 26.13 -13.57
C ALA A 38 8.03 25.29 -13.69
N VAL A 39 7.54 25.11 -14.91
CA VAL A 39 6.55 24.06 -15.23
C VAL A 39 7.21 22.73 -14.86
N THR A 40 6.93 22.23 -13.66
CA THR A 40 7.46 20.95 -13.19
C THR A 40 6.91 19.87 -14.12
N GLN A 41 7.78 19.27 -14.93
CA GLN A 41 7.40 18.07 -15.66
C GLN A 41 7.01 17.02 -14.63
N THR A 42 5.86 16.37 -14.83
CA THR A 42 5.33 15.28 -14.00
C THR A 42 6.31 14.10 -13.82
N SER A 43 7.43 14.11 -14.54
CA SER A 43 8.48 13.09 -14.58
C SER A 43 9.47 13.11 -13.39
N ASP A 44 9.46 14.17 -12.58
CA ASP A 44 10.37 14.32 -11.43
C ASP A 44 9.76 13.91 -10.08
N GLN A 45 8.47 13.57 -10.06
CA GLN A 45 7.75 13.23 -8.84
C GLN A 45 7.65 11.72 -8.61
N SER A 46 7.61 11.31 -7.36
CA SER A 46 7.24 9.94 -6.98
C SER A 46 5.78 9.65 -7.36
N LEU A 47 5.50 8.41 -7.77
CA LEU A 47 4.20 7.98 -8.30
C LEU A 47 3.62 6.84 -7.46
N VAL A 48 2.34 6.94 -7.12
CA VAL A 48 1.57 5.81 -6.59
C VAL A 48 0.79 5.15 -7.73
N ALA A 49 1.20 3.95 -8.13
CA ALA A 49 0.48 3.14 -9.09
C ALA A 49 -0.45 2.15 -8.37
N VAL A 50 -1.76 2.34 -8.56
CA VAL A 50 -2.80 1.53 -7.94
C VAL A 50 -3.42 0.60 -8.96
N PHE A 51 -3.70 -0.65 -8.58
CA PHE A 51 -4.14 -1.66 -9.56
C PHE A 51 -5.60 -1.53 -9.99
N THR A 52 -6.42 -0.82 -9.21
CA THR A 52 -7.86 -0.66 -9.43
C THR A 52 -8.33 0.73 -9.01
N GLU A 53 -9.40 1.23 -9.64
CA GLU A 53 -10.11 2.43 -9.22
C GLU A 53 -10.76 2.25 -7.83
N GLY A 54 -10.95 3.35 -7.09
CA GLY A 54 -11.68 3.37 -5.82
C GLY A 54 -11.33 4.54 -4.89
N ASP A 55 -11.75 4.42 -3.63
CA ASP A 55 -11.57 5.45 -2.59
C ASP A 55 -10.10 5.77 -2.30
N PHE A 56 -9.21 4.78 -2.38
CA PHE A 56 -7.79 5.01 -2.10
C PHE A 56 -7.12 5.93 -3.15
N PRO A 57 -7.22 5.66 -4.47
CA PRO A 57 -6.79 6.62 -5.48
C PRO A 57 -7.37 8.02 -5.33
N GLU A 58 -8.66 8.15 -5.00
CA GLU A 58 -9.29 9.46 -4.76
C GLU A 58 -8.69 10.17 -3.54
N TYR A 59 -8.47 9.44 -2.45
CA TYR A 59 -7.85 9.96 -1.23
C TYR A 59 -6.42 10.47 -1.44
N LEU A 60 -5.66 9.80 -2.32
CA LEU A 60 -4.33 10.24 -2.74
C LEU A 60 -4.41 11.51 -3.62
N ARG A 61 -5.33 11.57 -4.59
CA ARG A 61 -5.55 12.75 -5.44
C ARG A 61 -5.93 13.99 -4.62
N GLN A 62 -6.77 13.82 -3.60
CA GLN A 62 -7.13 14.89 -2.65
C GLN A 62 -5.93 15.45 -1.89
N ARG A 63 -4.88 14.64 -1.69
CA ARG A 63 -3.58 15.04 -1.10
C ARG A 63 -2.58 15.52 -2.14
N GLN A 64 -3.02 15.72 -3.39
CA GLN A 64 -2.20 16.13 -4.51
C GLN A 64 -1.09 15.14 -4.86
N ILE A 65 -1.12 13.90 -4.34
CA ILE A 65 -0.14 12.86 -4.66
C ILE A 65 -0.38 12.40 -6.09
N LEU A 66 0.70 12.19 -6.87
CA LEU A 66 0.58 11.69 -8.23
C LEU A 66 0.12 10.22 -8.21
N VAL A 67 -0.99 9.93 -8.89
CA VAL A 67 -1.59 8.59 -8.94
C VAL A 67 -1.76 8.13 -10.38
N LYS A 68 -1.42 6.86 -10.64
CA LYS A 68 -1.74 6.19 -11.91
C LYS A 68 -2.48 4.90 -11.63
N ILE A 69 -3.61 4.72 -12.30
CA ILE A 69 -4.41 3.50 -12.13
C ILE A 69 -4.07 2.55 -13.27
N LEU A 70 -3.68 1.33 -12.91
CA LEU A 70 -3.22 0.29 -13.83
C LEU A 70 -4.31 -0.72 -14.17
N ALA A 71 -5.57 -0.39 -13.85
CA ALA A 71 -6.71 -1.23 -14.13
C ALA A 71 -6.75 -1.61 -15.62
N ASP A 72 -7.02 -2.89 -15.87
CA ASP A 72 -7.00 -3.47 -17.20
C ASP A 72 -8.22 -2.97 -18.00
N GLN A 73 -8.01 -2.07 -18.97
CA GLN A 73 -9.06 -1.67 -19.92
C GLN A 73 -9.51 -2.84 -20.83
N SER A 74 -8.84 -4.01 -20.80
CA SER A 74 -9.10 -5.12 -21.74
C SER A 74 -10.19 -6.12 -21.32
N LEU A 75 -10.86 -5.93 -20.17
CA LEU A 75 -11.88 -6.88 -19.67
C LEU A 75 -13.28 -6.72 -20.31
N GLN A 76 -13.37 -6.47 -21.62
CA GLN A 76 -14.58 -6.72 -22.42
C GLN A 76 -14.54 -8.03 -23.24
N VAL A 77 -13.46 -8.82 -23.21
CA VAL A 77 -13.36 -10.00 -24.07
C VAL A 77 -13.60 -11.33 -23.32
N GLN A 78 -14.86 -11.77 -23.46
CA GLN A 78 -15.42 -13.14 -23.52
C GLN A 78 -15.08 -14.19 -22.44
N LYS A 79 -16.16 -14.60 -21.76
CA LYS A 79 -16.32 -15.89 -21.06
C LYS A 79 -16.11 -17.05 -22.03
N ASN A 80 -15.09 -17.90 -21.78
CA ASN A 80 -15.17 -19.31 -22.13
C ASN A 80 -14.61 -20.20 -21.01
N SER A 81 -15.49 -21.11 -20.58
CA SER A 81 -15.39 -22.09 -19.50
C SER A 81 -14.40 -23.21 -19.84
N GLY A 82 -13.53 -23.58 -18.87
CA GLY A 82 -12.69 -24.79 -18.99
C GLY A 82 -11.49 -24.82 -18.04
N ILE A 83 -11.63 -25.51 -16.90
CA ILE A 83 -10.67 -26.25 -16.03
C ILE A 83 -9.26 -25.65 -15.70
N GLY A 84 -8.84 -24.50 -16.24
CA GLY A 84 -7.51 -23.89 -16.03
C GLY A 84 -7.48 -22.68 -15.09
N ALA A 85 -8.21 -22.69 -13.96
CA ALA A 85 -8.41 -21.51 -13.12
C ALA A 85 -7.11 -20.92 -12.50
N GLY A 86 -6.09 -21.74 -12.22
CA GLY A 86 -4.83 -21.29 -11.62
C GLY A 86 -3.91 -20.52 -12.59
N LEU A 87 -3.78 -20.98 -13.83
CA LEU A 87 -2.96 -20.34 -14.87
C LEU A 87 -3.59 -19.05 -15.42
N ARG A 88 -4.93 -18.97 -15.44
CA ARG A 88 -5.67 -17.78 -15.88
C ARG A 88 -5.40 -16.55 -15.02
N SER A 89 -5.17 -16.73 -13.72
CA SER A 89 -4.92 -15.61 -12.80
C SER A 89 -3.54 -14.98 -13.01
N LEU A 90 -2.54 -15.78 -13.41
CA LEU A 90 -1.19 -15.29 -13.73
C LEU A 90 -1.14 -14.55 -15.07
N ASN A 91 -1.86 -15.04 -16.09
CA ASN A 91 -1.92 -14.37 -17.40
C ASN A 91 -2.55 -12.96 -17.30
N ARG A 92 -3.47 -12.76 -16.36
CA ARG A 92 -4.07 -11.43 -16.09
C ARG A 92 -3.10 -10.44 -15.44
N LEU A 93 -2.02 -10.93 -14.81
CA LEU A 93 -1.01 -10.07 -14.22
C LEU A 93 0.06 -9.66 -15.24
N ILE A 94 0.20 -10.35 -16.38
CA ILE A 94 1.24 -10.06 -17.37
C ILE A 94 1.16 -8.61 -17.89
N PRO A 95 0.00 -8.09 -18.36
CA PRO A 95 -0.09 -6.72 -18.82
C PRO A 95 0.26 -5.70 -17.73
N MET A 96 -0.13 -6.00 -16.49
CA MET A 96 0.19 -5.18 -15.32
C MET A 96 1.69 -5.20 -15.01
N ILE A 97 2.32 -6.37 -15.03
CA ILE A 97 3.77 -6.53 -14.87
C ILE A 97 4.52 -5.75 -15.95
N LEU A 98 4.11 -5.86 -17.21
CA LEU A 98 4.74 -5.12 -18.31
C LEU A 98 4.58 -3.60 -18.13
N SER A 99 3.38 -3.14 -17.75
CA SER A 99 3.11 -1.73 -17.49
C SER A 99 3.94 -1.19 -16.33
N VAL A 100 4.01 -1.94 -15.21
CA VAL A 100 4.84 -1.59 -14.05
C VAL A 100 6.33 -1.63 -14.41
N THR A 101 6.78 -2.63 -15.17
CA THR A 101 8.17 -2.73 -15.63
C THR A 101 8.57 -1.53 -16.48
N GLN A 102 7.70 -1.11 -17.39
CA GLN A 102 7.96 0.05 -18.24
C GLN A 102 7.98 1.34 -17.42
N LEU A 103 7.05 1.51 -16.48
CA LEU A 103 7.05 2.64 -15.55
C LEU A 103 8.31 2.66 -14.70
N ALA A 104 8.68 1.54 -14.09
CA ALA A 104 9.81 1.43 -13.17
C ALA A 104 11.15 1.88 -13.78
N LYS A 105 11.33 1.80 -15.11
CA LYS A 105 12.53 2.32 -15.78
C LYS A 105 12.75 3.82 -15.54
N ASP A 106 11.68 4.58 -15.30
CA ASP A 106 11.73 6.01 -15.05
C ASP A 106 11.88 6.36 -13.56
N TYR A 107 11.97 5.37 -12.67
CA TYR A 107 12.12 5.57 -11.22
C TYR A 107 13.39 4.93 -10.69
N ASP A 108 13.82 5.34 -9.50
CA ASP A 108 15.04 4.84 -8.89
C ASP A 108 14.77 3.57 -8.06
N LEU A 109 13.53 3.38 -7.61
CA LEU A 109 13.14 2.34 -6.66
C LEU A 109 11.67 1.95 -6.84
N ILE A 110 11.37 0.65 -6.67
CA ILE A 110 10.00 0.14 -6.57
C ILE A 110 9.68 -0.11 -5.11
N TYR A 111 8.54 0.39 -4.64
CA TYR A 111 8.05 0.20 -3.28
C TYR A 111 6.72 -0.54 -3.31
N ALA A 112 6.71 -1.81 -2.91
CA ALA A 112 5.49 -2.63 -2.85
C ALA A 112 4.86 -2.56 -1.46
N ASN A 113 3.61 -2.11 -1.37
CA ASN A 113 2.90 -1.91 -0.10
C ASN A 113 1.93 -3.05 0.27
N THR A 114 1.62 -3.94 -0.68
CA THR A 114 0.68 -5.05 -0.50
C THR A 114 1.17 -6.32 -1.18
N GLN A 115 0.53 -7.46 -0.92
CA GLN A 115 1.00 -8.76 -1.42
C GLN A 115 0.92 -8.90 -2.94
N LYS A 116 -0.16 -8.47 -3.60
CA LYS A 116 -0.19 -8.50 -5.08
C LYS A 116 0.80 -7.48 -5.65
N ALA A 117 0.97 -6.33 -4.98
CA ALA A 117 2.00 -5.37 -5.36
C ALA A 117 3.41 -5.96 -5.22
N LEU A 118 3.67 -6.82 -4.24
CA LEU A 118 4.93 -7.57 -4.13
C LEU A 118 5.11 -8.52 -5.32
N VAL A 119 4.07 -9.25 -5.72
CA VAL A 119 4.16 -10.17 -6.88
C VAL A 119 4.54 -9.42 -8.15
N VAL A 120 3.82 -8.34 -8.44
CA VAL A 120 4.07 -7.52 -9.63
C VAL A 120 5.42 -6.80 -9.52
N GLY A 121 5.70 -6.20 -8.36
CA GLY A 121 6.89 -5.42 -8.08
C GLY A 121 8.18 -6.24 -8.09
N ALA A 122 8.17 -7.48 -7.60
CA ALA A 122 9.34 -8.35 -7.64
C ALA A 122 9.72 -8.75 -9.07
N ILE A 123 8.74 -9.06 -9.92
CA ILE A 123 9.00 -9.38 -11.33
C ILE A 123 9.45 -8.11 -12.06
N ALA A 124 8.77 -6.98 -11.86
CA ALA A 124 9.14 -5.72 -12.47
C ALA A 124 10.53 -5.23 -12.03
N SER A 125 10.90 -5.43 -10.76
CA SER A 125 12.24 -5.13 -10.22
C SER A 125 13.33 -5.87 -10.98
N LEU A 126 13.14 -7.19 -11.19
CA LEU A 126 14.07 -8.00 -11.96
C LEU A 126 14.20 -7.53 -13.41
N LEU A 127 13.06 -7.26 -14.07
CA LEU A 127 13.04 -6.88 -15.50
C LEU A 127 13.51 -5.44 -15.77
N SER A 128 13.28 -4.52 -14.83
CA SER A 128 13.69 -3.11 -14.93
C SER A 128 15.04 -2.81 -14.28
N GLN A 129 15.63 -3.80 -13.59
CA GLN A 129 16.87 -3.65 -12.81
C GLN A 129 16.77 -2.54 -11.75
N ARG A 130 15.60 -2.37 -11.15
CA ARG A 130 15.36 -1.41 -10.07
C ARG A 130 15.27 -2.12 -8.72
N PRO A 131 15.90 -1.59 -7.65
CA PRO A 131 15.77 -2.18 -6.32
C PRO A 131 14.32 -2.17 -5.84
N LEU A 132 13.94 -3.24 -5.14
CA LEU A 132 12.63 -3.39 -4.52
C LEU A 132 12.70 -3.18 -3.01
N VAL A 133 11.79 -2.38 -2.49
CA VAL A 133 11.42 -2.34 -1.08
C VAL A 133 10.04 -2.99 -0.94
N TYR A 134 9.90 -3.88 0.04
CA TYR A 134 8.60 -4.46 0.39
C TYR A 134 8.17 -3.99 1.78
N HIS A 135 7.02 -3.34 1.89
CA HIS A 135 6.41 -2.97 3.16
C HIS A 135 5.37 -4.03 3.55
N LEU A 136 5.74 -4.85 4.52
CA LEU A 136 4.94 -5.91 5.08
C LEU A 136 4.03 -5.37 6.19
N HIS A 137 2.73 -5.34 5.89
CA HIS A 137 1.68 -5.00 6.86
C HIS A 137 1.02 -6.22 7.51
N ASP A 138 1.13 -7.39 6.86
CA ASP A 138 0.43 -8.60 7.27
C ASP A 138 1.30 -9.54 8.12
N ILE A 139 0.64 -10.27 9.03
CA ILE A 139 1.26 -11.39 9.74
C ILE A 139 1.23 -12.64 8.84
N VAL A 140 2.40 -13.08 8.38
CA VAL A 140 2.53 -14.23 7.46
C VAL A 140 2.46 -15.56 8.23
N SER A 141 1.27 -15.90 8.76
CA SER A 141 1.03 -17.16 9.50
C SER A 141 0.12 -18.13 8.74
N SER A 142 0.09 -19.40 9.17
CA SER A 142 -0.80 -20.43 8.62
C SER A 142 -2.28 -20.17 8.87
N GLU A 143 -2.61 -19.33 9.84
CA GLU A 143 -4.00 -18.95 10.16
C GLU A 143 -4.56 -17.97 9.11
N HIS A 144 -3.70 -17.10 8.57
CA HIS A 144 -4.10 -16.05 7.63
C HIS A 144 -3.83 -16.43 6.16
N PHE A 145 -2.87 -17.33 5.91
CA PHE A 145 -2.42 -17.65 4.55
C PHE A 145 -2.22 -19.15 4.33
N SER A 146 -2.64 -19.62 3.14
CA SER A 146 -2.34 -20.97 2.67
C SER A 146 -0.82 -21.19 2.56
N ALA A 147 -0.38 -22.44 2.67
CA ALA A 147 1.05 -22.79 2.57
C ALA A 147 1.68 -22.32 1.25
N ILE A 148 0.93 -22.39 0.15
CA ILE A 148 1.37 -21.92 -1.17
C ILE A 148 1.54 -20.40 -1.17
N ASN A 149 0.55 -19.65 -0.66
CA ASN A 149 0.63 -18.18 -0.61
C ASN A 149 1.79 -17.72 0.27
N ARG A 150 1.97 -18.34 1.45
CA ARG A 150 3.12 -18.07 2.33
C ARG A 150 4.43 -18.28 1.60
N ARG A 151 4.59 -19.41 0.91
CA ARG A 151 5.80 -19.70 0.15
C ARG A 151 6.06 -18.67 -0.95
N ILE A 152 5.03 -18.25 -1.68
CA ILE A 152 5.13 -17.21 -2.71
C ILE A 152 5.58 -15.88 -2.09
N ILE A 153 4.89 -15.40 -1.05
CA ILE A 153 5.19 -14.14 -0.36
C ILE A 153 6.63 -14.15 0.13
N VAL A 154 7.04 -15.19 0.87
CA VAL A 154 8.40 -15.30 1.43
C VAL A 154 9.45 -15.36 0.33
N THR A 155 9.24 -16.16 -0.71
CA THR A 155 10.21 -16.31 -1.81
C THR A 155 10.43 -15.00 -2.54
N LEU A 156 9.36 -14.25 -2.82
CA LEU A 156 9.43 -12.98 -3.55
C LEU A 156 9.94 -11.84 -2.66
N ALA A 157 9.49 -11.75 -1.40
CA ALA A 157 9.98 -10.76 -0.45
C ALA A 157 11.48 -10.91 -0.19
N ASN A 158 12.00 -12.14 -0.16
CA ASN A 158 13.44 -12.41 0.00
C ASN A 158 14.32 -11.93 -1.17
N GLN A 159 13.72 -11.51 -2.29
CA GLN A 159 14.40 -10.82 -3.40
C GLN A 159 14.51 -9.31 -3.19
N ALA A 160 13.69 -8.73 -2.30
CA ALA A 160 13.75 -7.32 -1.99
C ALA A 160 15.12 -6.94 -1.42
N ALA A 161 15.56 -5.72 -1.74
CA ALA A 161 16.74 -5.12 -1.16
C ALA A 161 16.50 -4.78 0.32
N LEU A 162 15.25 -4.42 0.66
CA LEU A 162 14.81 -4.08 2.00
C LEU A 162 13.37 -4.56 2.22
N ILE A 163 13.10 -5.07 3.42
CA ILE A 163 11.76 -5.40 3.88
C ILE A 163 11.48 -4.55 5.12
N ILE A 164 10.38 -3.81 5.09
CA ILE A 164 9.91 -3.00 6.20
C ILE A 164 8.74 -3.75 6.83
N ALA A 165 8.80 -4.08 8.11
CA ALA A 165 7.71 -4.67 8.85
C ALA A 165 7.06 -3.62 9.75
N ASN A 166 5.72 -3.51 9.72
CA ASN A 166 4.99 -2.54 10.53
C ASN A 166 5.00 -2.84 12.04
N SER A 167 5.50 -4.02 12.45
CA SER A 167 5.57 -4.45 13.84
C SER A 167 6.59 -5.57 14.05
N MET A 168 6.96 -5.83 15.31
CA MET A 168 7.71 -7.02 15.70
C MET A 168 6.98 -8.31 15.32
N ALA A 169 5.65 -8.37 15.52
CA ALA A 169 4.86 -9.56 15.21
C ALA A 169 4.90 -9.91 13.72
N SER A 170 4.75 -8.92 12.83
CA SER A 170 4.84 -9.10 11.38
C SER A 170 6.25 -9.57 10.96
N ARG A 171 7.30 -8.98 11.53
CA ARG A 171 8.70 -9.41 11.30
C ARG A 171 8.91 -10.86 11.73
N ASP A 172 8.56 -11.19 12.96
CA ASP A 172 8.86 -12.49 13.55
C ASP A 172 8.09 -13.60 12.83
N ALA A 173 6.83 -13.37 12.47
CA ALA A 173 6.05 -14.28 11.64
C ALA A 173 6.67 -14.46 10.25
N PHE A 174 7.16 -13.39 9.62
CA PHE A 174 7.83 -13.46 8.34
C PHE A 174 9.12 -14.27 8.40
N ILE A 175 9.97 -14.04 9.40
CA ILE A 175 11.22 -14.80 9.62
C ILE A 175 10.90 -16.27 9.91
N ALA A 176 9.93 -16.54 10.78
CA ALA A 176 9.48 -17.91 11.07
C ALA A 176 8.94 -18.64 9.83
N ALA A 177 8.39 -17.90 8.85
CA ALA A 177 7.96 -18.43 7.57
C ALA A 177 9.11 -18.63 6.55
N GLY A 178 10.36 -18.31 6.89
CA GLY A 178 11.54 -18.44 6.03
C GLY A 178 12.06 -17.11 5.46
N GLY A 179 11.62 -15.98 5.99
CA GLY A 179 12.05 -14.64 5.61
C GLY A 179 13.50 -14.32 6.02
N LYS A 180 14.17 -13.48 5.22
CA LYS A 180 15.53 -12.98 5.48
C LYS A 180 15.54 -11.87 6.53
N GLY A 181 15.86 -12.24 7.77
CA GLY A 181 15.89 -11.31 8.90
C GLY A 181 16.95 -10.21 8.79
N ASP A 182 18.07 -10.46 8.11
CA ASP A 182 19.13 -9.48 7.85
C ASP A 182 18.69 -8.31 6.96
N ARG A 183 17.56 -8.46 6.26
CA ARG A 183 16.96 -7.43 5.39
C ARG A 183 15.63 -6.91 5.91
N THR A 184 15.16 -7.40 7.06
CA THR A 184 13.85 -7.04 7.59
C THR A 184 13.98 -6.11 8.79
N HIS A 185 13.52 -4.87 8.62
CA HIS A 185 13.59 -3.82 9.63
C HIS A 185 12.19 -3.41 10.08
N ILE A 186 12.05 -3.11 11.36
CA ILE A 186 10.76 -2.67 11.93
C ILE A 186 10.66 -1.16 11.79
N VAL A 187 9.59 -0.68 11.17
CA VAL A 187 9.19 0.72 11.16
C VAL A 187 7.70 0.77 11.45
N TYR A 188 7.33 1.34 12.59
CA TYR A 188 5.92 1.48 12.96
C TYR A 188 5.23 2.56 12.12
N ASN A 189 3.91 2.48 12.02
CA ASN A 189 3.11 3.53 11.41
C ASN A 189 3.29 4.85 12.17
N GLY A 190 3.54 5.93 11.42
CA GLY A 190 3.59 7.28 11.96
C GLY A 190 2.20 7.90 12.04
N PHE A 191 2.01 8.78 13.02
CA PHE A 191 0.80 9.58 13.16
C PHE A 191 1.20 10.98 13.61
N HIS A 192 0.48 12.00 13.16
CA HIS A 192 0.65 13.40 13.61
C HIS A 192 -0.07 13.63 14.94
N PRO A 193 0.63 13.74 16.08
CA PRO A 193 0.00 13.82 17.40
C PRO A 193 -0.88 15.07 17.57
N GLU A 194 -0.60 16.13 16.81
CA GLU A 194 -1.32 17.41 16.86
C GLU A 194 -2.78 17.26 16.41
N VAL A 195 -3.06 16.32 15.49
CA VAL A 195 -4.41 16.00 15.01
C VAL A 195 -5.29 15.50 16.15
N TYR A 196 -4.73 14.68 17.03
CA TYR A 196 -5.44 14.09 18.18
C TYR A 196 -5.50 15.06 19.36
N SER A 197 -4.53 15.96 19.48
CA SER A 197 -4.46 16.94 20.57
C SER A 197 -5.55 18.01 20.47
N LYS A 198 -5.91 18.47 19.26
CA LYS A 198 -7.00 19.45 19.05
C LYS A 198 -8.38 18.94 19.49
N SER A 199 -8.57 17.62 19.52
CA SER A 199 -9.80 16.98 20.02
C SER A 199 -9.93 17.07 21.54
N LEU A 200 -8.80 17.12 22.27
CA LEU A 200 -8.77 17.19 23.73
C LEU A 200 -9.28 18.54 24.27
N SER A 201 -9.05 19.63 23.54
CA SER A 201 -9.51 20.96 23.92
C SER A 201 -11.04 21.14 23.82
N ASN A 202 -11.70 20.33 22.99
CA ASN A 202 -13.14 20.40 22.73
C ASN A 202 -13.90 19.13 23.16
N THR A 203 -13.30 18.31 24.03
CA THR A 203 -13.81 16.96 24.35
C THR A 203 -15.25 16.98 24.85
N HIS A 204 -15.64 17.96 25.67
CA HIS A 204 -17.02 18.05 26.16
C HIS A 204 -18.04 18.32 25.05
N LEU A 205 -17.69 19.15 24.07
CA LEU A 205 -18.58 19.45 22.93
C LEU A 205 -18.68 18.25 21.99
N ILE A 206 -17.55 17.58 21.73
CA ILE A 206 -17.51 16.38 20.89
C ILE A 206 -18.28 15.24 21.56
N ASP A 207 -18.13 15.03 22.88
CA ASP A 207 -18.87 14.00 23.63
C ASP A 207 -20.38 14.26 23.58
N GLN A 208 -20.83 15.50 23.79
CA GLN A 208 -22.24 15.86 23.66
C GLN A 208 -22.77 15.63 22.24
N GLN A 209 -22.02 16.01 21.21
CA GLN A 209 -22.42 15.79 19.81
C GLN A 209 -22.53 14.31 19.47
N VAL A 210 -21.56 13.49 19.89
CA VAL A 210 -21.57 12.04 19.68
C VAL A 210 -22.76 11.42 20.39
N ARG A 211 -23.00 11.79 21.66
CA ARG A 211 -24.12 11.27 22.46
C ARG A 211 -25.47 11.60 21.85
N GLN A 212 -25.66 12.84 21.43
CA GLN A 212 -26.89 13.28 20.78
C GLN A 212 -27.09 12.59 19.43
N HIS A 213 -26.03 12.47 18.62
CA HIS A 213 -26.11 11.87 17.29
C HIS A 213 -26.45 10.38 17.33
N PHE A 214 -25.87 9.64 18.28
CA PHE A 214 -26.12 8.21 18.45
C PHE A 214 -27.21 7.89 19.49
N HIS A 215 -27.92 8.92 19.99
CA HIS A 215 -28.98 8.80 21.00
C HIS A 215 -28.57 7.99 22.24
N CYS A 216 -27.37 8.25 22.76
CA CYS A 216 -26.74 7.46 23.82
C CYS A 216 -26.36 8.30 25.06
N ASP A 217 -27.18 9.32 25.37
CA ASP A 217 -26.93 10.31 26.44
C ASP A 217 -26.61 9.68 27.80
N ASN A 218 -27.30 8.60 28.16
CA ASN A 218 -27.15 7.90 29.46
C ASN A 218 -26.37 6.58 29.36
N ALA A 219 -25.75 6.27 28.22
CA ALA A 219 -25.04 5.01 28.01
C ALA A 219 -23.54 5.14 28.23
N PHE A 220 -22.92 4.04 28.68
CA PHE A 220 -21.47 3.88 28.59
C PHE A 220 -21.08 3.51 27.16
N ILE A 221 -20.24 4.32 26.53
CA ILE A 221 -19.90 4.17 25.11
C ILE A 221 -18.67 3.28 24.97
N ILE A 222 -18.80 2.21 24.19
CA ILE A 222 -17.69 1.35 23.76
C ILE A 222 -17.46 1.60 22.26
N GLY A 223 -16.32 2.18 21.92
CA GLY A 223 -15.94 2.44 20.53
C GLY A 223 -15.19 1.27 19.91
N HIS A 224 -15.61 0.84 18.73
CA HIS A 224 -14.93 -0.19 17.94
C HIS A 224 -14.68 0.32 16.51
N PHE A 225 -13.44 0.73 16.23
CA PHE A 225 -13.04 1.42 14.99
C PHE A 225 -12.25 0.50 14.05
N SER A 226 -12.88 -0.60 13.64
CA SER A 226 -12.30 -1.59 12.74
C SER A 226 -13.22 -1.84 11.57
N ARG A 227 -12.66 -2.33 10.45
CA ARG A 227 -13.48 -2.91 9.38
C ARG A 227 -14.28 -4.09 9.94
N LEU A 228 -15.49 -4.28 9.45
CA LEU A 228 -16.32 -5.42 9.84
C LEU A 228 -15.79 -6.68 9.16
N SER A 229 -15.10 -7.52 9.93
CA SER A 229 -14.56 -8.82 9.52
C SER A 229 -14.82 -9.85 10.64
N PRO A 230 -15.19 -11.09 10.30
CA PRO A 230 -15.32 -12.19 11.27
C PRO A 230 -14.00 -12.53 11.98
#